data_AF-A0A2M8QNX8-F1
#
_entry.id   AF-A0A2M8QNX8-F1
#
_cell.length_a   1.000
_cell.length_b   1.000
_cell.length_c   1.000
_cell.angle_alpha   90.00
_cell.angle_beta   90.00
_cell.angle_gamma   90.00
#
_symmetry.space_group_name_H-M   'P 1'
#
loop_
_entity.id
_entity.type
_entity.pdbx_description
1 polymer ?
#
loop_
_entity_poly.entity_id
_entity_poly.type
_entity_poly.pdbx_seq_one_letter_code
_entity_poly.pdbx_strand_id
1 'polypeptide(L)'
;MIAAKIIAAAALLGVAGTASAVEFQSNGKTADVRYHDLDLSSAKGQNALKWRIWRAAWKVCKHGTRDSEIKECQSVAAAHVRSSVELAIAKANNGERYADMAKDKPLGAGN
;
A
#
# COMPACT_ATOMS: atom_id res chain seq x y z
N MET A 1 31.08 -8.51 47.75
CA MET A 1 31.16 -9.45 46.61
C MET A 1 29.79 -9.57 45.99
N ILE A 2 29.78 -9.68 44.67
CA ILE A 2 28.69 -9.37 43.74
C ILE A 2 27.77 -10.59 43.51
N ALA A 3 26.48 -10.29 43.25
CA ALA A 3 25.51 -11.06 42.46
C ALA A 3 24.95 -12.38 43.07
N ALA A 4 23.74 -12.81 42.74
CA ALA A 4 22.90 -12.46 41.60
C ALA A 4 21.41 -12.53 41.99
N LYS A 5 20.66 -11.47 41.73
CA LYS A 5 19.21 -11.58 41.57
C LYS A 5 18.97 -12.24 40.20
N ILE A 6 18.44 -13.45 40.20
CA ILE A 6 17.95 -14.10 38.99
C ILE A 6 16.71 -13.31 38.54
N ILE A 7 16.91 -12.35 37.65
CA ILE A 7 15.82 -11.76 36.89
C ILE A 7 15.53 -12.77 35.78
N ALA A 8 14.43 -13.49 35.91
CA ALA A 8 13.87 -14.29 34.83
C ALA A 8 13.50 -13.34 33.68
N ALA A 9 14.40 -13.20 32.71
CA ALA A 9 14.07 -12.60 31.44
C ALA A 9 13.15 -13.57 30.70
N ALA A 10 11.85 -13.29 30.72
CA ALA A 10 10.90 -13.93 29.82
C ALA A 10 11.31 -13.56 28.39
N ALA A 11 12.03 -14.48 27.74
CA ALA A 11 12.23 -14.43 26.30
C ALA A 11 10.86 -14.63 25.64
N LEU A 12 10.16 -13.52 25.40
CA LEU A 12 9.12 -13.46 24.38
C LEU A 12 9.84 -13.67 23.04
N LEU A 13 10.08 -14.93 22.70
CA LEU A 13 10.32 -15.34 21.32
C LEU A 13 9.04 -15.01 20.57
N GLY A 14 8.94 -13.76 20.13
CA GLY A 14 8.00 -13.36 19.10
C GLY A 14 8.28 -14.25 17.92
N VAL A 15 7.41 -15.24 17.70
CA VAL A 15 7.37 -15.96 16.44
C VAL A 15 6.99 -14.90 15.42
N ALA A 16 8.01 -14.28 14.82
CA ALA A 16 7.86 -13.58 13.55
C ALA A 16 7.44 -14.68 12.59
N GLY A 17 6.12 -14.89 12.47
CA GLY A 17 5.55 -15.83 11.53
C GLY A 17 6.19 -15.50 10.19
N THR A 18 6.90 -16.47 9.62
CA THR A 18 7.37 -16.39 8.25
C THR A 18 6.12 -16.35 7.39
N ALA A 19 5.58 -15.16 7.19
CA ALA A 19 4.64 -14.92 6.12
C ALA A 19 5.42 -15.30 4.86
N SER A 20 5.06 -16.42 4.26
CA SER A 20 5.55 -16.82 2.95
C SER A 20 5.09 -15.76 1.97
N ALA A 21 5.86 -14.67 1.85
CA ALA A 21 5.66 -13.68 0.84
C ALA A 21 6.02 -14.38 -0.47
N VAL A 22 5.01 -14.64 -1.29
CA VAL A 22 5.27 -15.03 -2.67
C VAL A 22 6.04 -13.89 -3.30
N GLU A 23 7.32 -14.13 -3.59
CA GLU A 23 8.22 -13.12 -4.11
C GLU A 23 7.69 -12.60 -5.46
N PHE A 24 7.70 -11.28 -5.63
CA PHE A 24 7.30 -10.72 -6.91
C PHE A 24 8.40 -10.99 -7.93
N GLN A 25 8.07 -11.79 -8.95
CA GLN A 25 8.95 -12.01 -10.10
C GLN A 25 8.31 -11.34 -11.32
N SER A 26 9.05 -10.42 -11.94
CA SER A 26 8.59 -9.73 -13.15
C SER A 26 8.52 -10.71 -14.32
N ASN A 27 7.40 -10.71 -15.03
CA ASN A 27 7.23 -11.47 -16.27
C ASN A 27 7.63 -10.67 -17.52
N GLY A 28 8.34 -9.55 -17.35
CA GLY A 28 8.74 -8.64 -18.43
C GLY A 28 7.60 -7.80 -19.02
N LYS A 29 6.39 -7.85 -18.45
CA LYS A 29 5.25 -7.01 -18.85
C LYS A 29 4.89 -6.02 -17.76
N THR A 30 4.53 -4.82 -18.20
CA THR A 30 4.10 -3.73 -17.33
C THR A 30 2.79 -3.13 -17.84
N ALA A 31 2.04 -2.51 -16.94
CA ALA A 31 0.83 -1.77 -17.26
C ALA A 31 0.80 -0.49 -16.43
N ASP A 32 0.61 0.65 -17.09
CA ASP A 32 0.49 1.94 -16.42
C ASP A 32 -0.92 2.12 -15.81
N VAL A 33 -0.99 2.69 -14.62
CA VAL A 33 -2.23 3.02 -13.91
C VAL A 33 -2.24 4.50 -13.58
N ARG A 34 -2.96 5.27 -14.40
CA ARG A 34 -3.22 6.69 -14.13
C ARG A 34 -4.35 6.83 -13.11
N TYR A 35 -4.16 7.71 -12.14
CA TYR A 35 -5.15 7.98 -11.08
C TYR A 35 -5.30 9.47 -10.73
N HIS A 36 -4.67 10.38 -11.49
CA HIS A 36 -4.76 11.82 -11.27
C HIS A 36 -6.17 12.39 -11.47
N ASP A 37 -7.04 11.67 -12.17
CA ASP A 37 -8.45 12.00 -12.38
C ASP A 37 -9.37 11.47 -11.27
N LEU A 38 -8.83 10.73 -10.31
CA LEU A 38 -9.58 10.17 -9.19
C LEU A 38 -9.42 11.03 -7.95
N ASP A 39 -10.54 11.29 -7.28
CA ASP A 39 -10.52 11.79 -5.92
C ASP A 39 -10.23 10.65 -4.93
N LEU A 40 -8.95 10.50 -4.57
CA LEU A 40 -8.50 9.43 -3.67
C LEU A 40 -8.80 9.70 -2.19
N SER A 41 -9.29 10.88 -1.79
CA SER A 41 -9.81 11.06 -0.42
C SER A 41 -11.19 10.44 -0.25
N SER A 42 -11.94 10.28 -1.34
CA SER A 42 -13.23 9.60 -1.33
C SER A 42 -13.12 8.07 -1.41
N ALA A 43 -14.03 7.36 -0.73
CA ALA A 43 -14.19 5.91 -0.87
C ALA A 43 -14.49 5.50 -2.33
N LYS A 44 -15.20 6.35 -3.09
CA LYS A 44 -15.51 6.12 -4.50
C LYS A 44 -14.24 6.12 -5.35
N GLY A 45 -13.35 7.09 -5.18
CA GLY A 45 -12.10 7.16 -5.94
C GLY A 45 -11.11 6.08 -5.54
N GLN A 46 -11.02 5.73 -4.25
CA GLN A 46 -10.22 4.59 -3.80
C GLN A 46 -10.70 3.27 -4.42
N ASN A 47 -12.02 3.04 -4.48
CA ASN A 47 -12.57 1.86 -5.14
C ASN A 47 -12.28 1.88 -6.65
N ALA A 48 -12.43 3.04 -7.32
CA ALA A 48 -12.09 3.18 -8.74
C ALA A 48 -10.62 2.86 -9.01
N LEU A 49 -9.70 3.30 -8.14
CA LEU A 49 -8.28 2.97 -8.23
C LEU A 49 -8.04 1.46 -8.07
N LYS A 50 -8.66 0.83 -7.07
CA LYS A 50 -8.59 -0.63 -6.87
C LYS A 50 -9.03 -1.40 -8.12
N TRP A 51 -10.12 -1.00 -8.76
CA TRP A 51 -10.58 -1.59 -10.02
C TRP A 51 -9.60 -1.40 -11.17
N ARG A 52 -8.95 -0.23 -11.28
CA ARG A 52 -7.92 0.02 -12.30
C ARG A 52 -6.69 -0.86 -12.10
N ILE A 53 -6.23 -1.00 -10.87
CA ILE A 53 -5.11 -1.89 -10.52
C ILE A 53 -5.46 -3.33 -10.87
N TRP A 54 -6.66 -3.79 -10.51
CA TRP A 54 -7.10 -5.14 -10.83
C TRP A 54 -7.10 -5.41 -12.34
N ARG A 55 -7.60 -4.48 -13.17
CA ARG A 55 -7.54 -4.60 -14.63
C ARG A 55 -6.12 -4.56 -15.17
N ALA A 56 -5.25 -3.73 -14.60
CA ALA A 56 -3.85 -3.66 -15.00
C ALA A 56 -3.11 -4.97 -14.68
N ALA A 57 -3.33 -5.53 -13.49
CA ALA A 57 -2.83 -6.85 -13.11
C ALA A 57 -3.34 -7.94 -14.07
N TRP A 58 -4.63 -7.91 -14.44
CA TRP A 58 -5.17 -8.84 -15.45
C TRP A 58 -4.44 -8.72 -16.81
N LYS A 59 -4.18 -7.51 -17.30
CA LYS A 59 -3.43 -7.30 -18.57
C LYS A 59 -2.02 -7.88 -18.52
N VAL A 60 -1.35 -7.77 -17.38
CA VAL A 60 -0.01 -8.36 -17.15
C VAL A 60 -0.09 -9.88 -17.09
N CYS A 61 -1.13 -10.43 -16.45
CA CYS A 61 -1.22 -11.85 -16.10
C CYS A 61 -2.01 -12.75 -17.08
N LYS A 62 -2.77 -12.19 -18.04
CA LYS A 62 -3.67 -12.94 -18.94
C LYS A 62 -3.03 -14.02 -19.83
N HIS A 63 -1.70 -14.14 -19.82
CA HIS A 63 -0.96 -15.12 -20.62
C HIS A 63 -0.59 -16.39 -19.83
N GLY A 64 -1.05 -16.51 -18.57
CA GLY A 64 -0.94 -17.77 -17.82
C GLY A 64 -1.69 -18.90 -18.52
N THR A 65 -1.22 -20.13 -18.35
CA THR A 65 -1.81 -21.31 -19.02
C THR A 65 -3.03 -21.85 -18.29
N ARG A 66 -3.11 -21.59 -16.97
CA ARG A 66 -4.20 -22.03 -16.10
C ARG A 66 -4.80 -20.85 -15.34
N ASP A 67 -6.09 -20.93 -15.04
CA ASP A 67 -6.80 -19.92 -14.25
C ASP A 67 -6.17 -19.68 -12.88
N SER A 68 -5.62 -20.73 -12.26
CA SER A 68 -4.91 -20.63 -10.97
C SER A 68 -3.66 -19.76 -11.08
N GLU A 69 -2.87 -19.92 -12.14
CA GLU A 69 -1.65 -19.14 -12.39
C GLU A 69 -1.98 -17.67 -12.65
N ILE A 70 -3.06 -17.42 -13.40
CA ILE A 70 -3.53 -16.05 -13.66
C ILE A 70 -3.96 -15.37 -12.36
N LYS A 71 -4.70 -16.08 -11.50
CA LYS A 71 -5.14 -15.56 -10.20
C LYS A 71 -3.98 -15.31 -9.24
N GLU A 72 -3.01 -16.22 -9.20
CA GLU A 72 -1.80 -16.07 -8.39
C GLU A 72 -0.98 -14.86 -8.86
N CYS A 73 -0.71 -14.75 -10.16
CA CYS A 73 -0.03 -13.60 -10.74
C CYS A 73 -0.75 -12.27 -10.40
N GLN A 74 -2.08 -12.23 -10.48
CA GLN A 74 -2.84 -11.03 -10.11
C GLN A 74 -2.68 -10.67 -8.64
N SER A 75 -2.74 -11.67 -7.74
CA SER A 75 -2.57 -11.47 -6.30
C SER A 75 -1.19 -10.90 -5.99
N VAL A 76 -0.14 -11.49 -6.55
CA VAL A 76 1.25 -11.06 -6.35
C VAL A 76 1.50 -9.68 -6.96
N ALA A 77 1.00 -9.41 -8.16
CA ALA A 77 1.11 -8.09 -8.79
C ALA A 77 0.37 -7.00 -8.00
N ALA A 78 -0.82 -7.29 -7.48
CA ALA A 78 -1.57 -6.35 -6.64
C ALA A 78 -0.88 -6.11 -5.28
N ALA A 79 -0.29 -7.15 -4.68
CA ALA A 79 0.48 -7.04 -3.46
C ALA A 79 1.75 -6.18 -3.66
N HIS A 80 2.45 -6.36 -4.78
CA HIS A 80 3.66 -5.63 -5.12
C HIS A 80 3.44 -4.11 -5.16
N VAL A 81 2.30 -3.65 -5.70
CA VAL A 81 2.00 -2.21 -5.80
C VAL A 81 1.30 -1.64 -4.56
N ARG A 82 0.94 -2.47 -3.58
CA ARG A 82 0.10 -2.06 -2.44
C ARG A 82 0.67 -0.87 -1.68
N SER A 83 1.96 -0.88 -1.33
CA SER A 83 2.60 0.22 -0.59
C SER A 83 2.52 1.55 -1.33
N SER A 84 2.69 1.54 -2.66
CA SER A 84 2.55 2.74 -3.50
C SER A 84 1.13 3.28 -3.52
N VAL A 85 0.14 2.39 -3.52
CA VAL A 85 -1.28 2.73 -3.49
C VAL A 85 -1.66 3.35 -2.15
N GLU A 86 -1.26 2.72 -1.04
CA GLU A 86 -1.49 3.26 0.31
C GLU A 86 -0.84 4.64 0.48
N LEU A 87 0.38 4.83 -0.05
CA LEU A 87 1.04 6.13 -0.03
C LEU A 87 0.27 7.18 -0.83
N ALA A 88 -0.25 6.83 -2.01
CA ALA A 88 -1.05 7.75 -2.83
C ALA A 88 -2.34 8.17 -2.11
N ILE A 89 -3.01 7.23 -1.45
CA ILE A 89 -4.21 7.49 -0.64
C ILE A 89 -3.88 8.37 0.57
N ALA A 90 -2.81 8.05 1.30
CA ALA A 90 -2.37 8.84 2.45
C ALA A 90 -2.03 10.28 2.06
N LYS A 91 -1.37 10.48 0.91
CA LYS A 91 -1.09 11.82 0.36
C LYS A 91 -2.37 12.58 0.02
N ALA A 92 -3.37 11.91 -0.56
CA ALA A 92 -4.65 12.53 -0.89
C ALA A 92 -5.41 12.97 0.37
N ASN A 93 -5.50 12.10 1.39
CA ASN A 93 -6.12 12.42 2.68
C ASN A 93 -5.40 13.56 3.41
N ASN A 94 -4.05 13.60 3.33
CA ASN A 94 -3.28 14.68 3.91
C ASN A 94 -3.46 16.00 3.15
N GLY A 95 -3.79 15.96 1.85
CA GLY A 95 -4.10 17.14 1.05
C GLY A 95 -5.30 17.93 1.58
N GLU A 96 -6.36 17.24 2.00
CA GLU A 96 -7.50 17.85 2.71
C GLU A 96 -7.02 18.51 4.01
N ARG A 97 -6.21 17.80 4.79
CA ARG A 97 -5.63 18.33 6.04
C ARG A 97 -4.75 19.58 5.82
N TYR A 98 -3.99 19.66 4.73
CA TYR A 98 -3.24 20.88 4.37
C TYR A 98 -4.17 22.01 3.91
N ALA A 99 -5.25 21.69 3.19
CA ALA A 99 -6.24 22.68 2.77
C ALA A 99 -7.03 23.24 3.95
N ASP A 100 -7.21 22.49 5.04
CA ASP A 100 -7.87 22.97 6.26
C ASP A 100 -6.94 23.83 7.12
N MET A 101 -5.68 23.42 7.29
CA MET A 101 -4.67 24.26 7.97
C MET A 101 -4.43 25.61 7.29
N ALA A 102 -4.60 25.68 5.96
CA ALA A 102 -4.50 26.94 5.22
C ALA A 102 -5.69 27.88 5.48
N LYS A 103 -6.88 27.35 5.81
CA LYS A 103 -8.06 28.15 6.19
C LYS A 103 -7.93 28.70 7.61
N ASP A 104 -7.20 28.00 8.47
CA ASP A 104 -6.98 28.39 9.87
C ASP A 104 -5.85 29.41 10.07
N LYS A 105 -5.13 29.80 9.01
CA LYS A 105 -4.17 30.91 9.11
C LYS A 105 -4.94 32.23 9.17
N PRO A 106 -4.89 32.99 10.28
CA PRO A 106 -5.51 34.31 10.31
C PRO A 106 -4.84 35.17 9.23
N LEU A 107 -5.66 35.70 8.33
CA LEU A 107 -5.32 36.79 7.42
C LEU A 107 -5.01 38.01 8.29
N GLY A 108 -3.78 38.11 8.79
CA GLY A 108 -3.43 39.11 9.80
C GLY A 108 -1.98 39.01 10.25
N ALA A 109 -1.04 39.23 9.33
CA ALA A 109 0.30 39.69 9.65
C ALA A 109 0.87 40.38 8.41
N GLY A 110 0.29 41.54 8.10
CA GLY A 110 1.06 42.57 7.40
C GLY A 110 2.06 43.15 8.38
N ASN A 111 3.29 43.32 7.91
CA ASN A 111 4.14 44.51 8.07
C ASN A 111 5.18 44.46 6.95
#